data_AF-A0A0A7V1R6-F1
#
_entry.id   AF-A0A0A7V1R6-F1
#
_cell.length_a   1.000
_cell.length_b   1.000
_cell.length_c   1.000
_cell.angle_alpha   90.00
_cell.angle_beta   90.00
_cell.angle_gamma   90.00
#
_symmetry.space_group_name_H-M   'P 1'
#
loop_
_entity.id
_entity.type
_entity.pdbx_description
1 polymer ?
#
loop_
_entity_poly.entity_id
_entity_poly.type
_entity_poly.pdbx_seq_one_letter_code
_entity_poly.pdbx_strand_id
1 'polypeptide(L)'
;MGYVKNHLATLVSGVWAAILTGLYFPLVDFAPSLSFIFTMAVPIMWFMVFVIWIAQLAADRNHGADHSHDEKKNNELTEKEITTYKLGLEKDLSDVHDAKDEEITHLKNEIENLKTKVEIETIRAEIYNLKMLAQQK
;
A
#
# COMPACT_ATOMS: atom_id res chain seq x y z
N MET A 1 20.28 2.85 -5.16
CA MET A 1 20.60 1.55 -4.53
C MET A 1 22.05 1.23 -4.87
N GLY A 2 22.88 0.87 -3.89
CA GLY A 2 24.34 0.72 -4.06
C GLY A 2 24.75 -0.40 -5.02
N TYR A 3 26.04 -0.41 -5.41
CA TYR A 3 26.62 -1.27 -6.46
C TYR A 3 26.36 -2.79 -6.32
N VAL A 4 25.97 -3.28 -5.15
CA VAL A 4 25.77 -4.71 -4.83
C VAL A 4 24.33 -5.09 -4.48
N LYS A 5 23.37 -4.18 -4.65
CA LYS A 5 21.92 -4.41 -4.41
C LYS A 5 21.65 -5.11 -3.05
N ASN A 6 20.66 -6.01 -3.02
CA ASN A 6 20.24 -6.81 -1.87
C ASN A 6 21.18 -7.99 -1.57
N HIS A 7 22.29 -8.14 -2.32
CA HIS A 7 23.22 -9.29 -2.21
C HIS A 7 24.49 -9.01 -1.40
N LEU A 8 24.58 -7.85 -0.75
CA LEU A 8 25.74 -7.47 0.06
C LEU A 8 26.09 -8.53 1.12
N ALA A 9 25.09 -9.09 1.82
CA ALA A 9 25.36 -10.09 2.87
C ALA A 9 25.91 -11.42 2.33
N THR A 10 25.46 -11.88 1.14
CA THR A 10 26.04 -13.07 0.49
C THR A 10 27.48 -12.81 0.07
N LEU A 11 27.79 -11.61 -0.43
CA LEU A 11 29.15 -11.24 -0.82
C LEU A 11 30.09 -11.23 0.40
N VAL A 12 29.69 -10.55 1.48
CA VAL A 12 30.52 -10.45 2.69
C VAL A 12 30.74 -11.82 3.34
N SER A 13 29.69 -12.64 3.46
CA SER A 13 29.80 -13.99 4.02
C SER A 13 30.62 -14.93 3.12
N GLY A 14 30.49 -14.80 1.79
CA GLY A 14 31.28 -15.57 0.82
C GLY A 14 32.77 -15.24 0.89
N VAL A 15 33.13 -13.95 0.99
CA VAL A 15 34.53 -13.54 1.18
C VAL A 15 35.11 -14.12 2.47
N TRP A 16 34.34 -14.09 3.57
CA TRP A 16 34.78 -14.69 4.83
C TRP A 16 34.96 -16.21 4.74
N ALA A 17 34.04 -16.92 4.09
CA ALA A 17 34.16 -18.36 3.85
C ALA A 17 35.39 -18.70 3.00
N ALA A 18 35.71 -17.88 1.99
CA ALA A 18 36.91 -18.04 1.18
C ALA A 18 38.19 -17.83 1.99
N ILE A 19 38.23 -16.81 2.87
CA ILE A 19 39.37 -16.57 3.76
C ILE A 19 39.59 -17.77 4.69
N LEU A 20 38.54 -18.28 5.33
CA LEU A 20 38.64 -19.46 6.20
C LEU A 20 39.11 -20.71 5.45
N THR A 21 38.64 -20.90 4.22
CA THR A 21 39.08 -22.01 3.35
C THR A 21 40.55 -21.85 2.95
N GLY A 22 41.00 -20.64 2.64
CA GLY A 22 42.41 -20.37 2.33
C GLY A 22 43.32 -20.53 3.54
N LEU A 23 42.85 -20.13 4.72
CA LEU A 23 43.60 -20.25 5.97
C LEU A 23 43.70 -21.70 6.45
N TYR A 24 42.76 -22.57 6.10
CA TYR A 24 42.79 -23.99 6.42
C TYR A 24 44.12 -24.65 6.04
N PHE A 25 44.62 -24.41 4.82
CA PHE A 25 45.83 -25.06 4.30
C PHE A 25 47.09 -24.81 5.17
N PRO A 26 47.51 -23.57 5.46
CA PRO A 26 48.69 -23.32 6.28
C PRO A 26 48.46 -23.56 7.79
N LEU A 27 47.25 -23.33 8.31
CA LEU A 27 47.01 -23.42 9.76
C LEU A 27 46.88 -24.86 10.27
N VAL A 28 46.40 -25.78 9.43
CA VAL A 28 46.33 -27.22 9.76
C VAL A 28 47.71 -27.82 9.99
N ASP A 29 48.69 -27.43 9.18
CA ASP A 29 50.06 -27.94 9.30
C ASP A 29 50.82 -27.28 10.47
N PHE A 30 50.54 -25.99 10.75
CA PHE A 30 51.16 -25.26 11.86
C PHE A 30 50.57 -25.63 13.23
N ALA A 31 49.26 -25.85 13.31
CA ALA A 31 48.55 -26.13 14.55
C ALA A 31 47.50 -27.25 14.34
N PRO A 32 47.92 -28.53 14.42
CA PRO A 32 47.06 -29.69 14.15
C PRO A 32 45.82 -29.81 15.07
N SER A 33 45.86 -29.17 16.24
CA SER A 33 44.72 -29.10 17.15
C SER A 33 43.54 -28.31 16.58
N LEU A 34 43.80 -27.35 15.69
CA LEU A 34 42.79 -26.53 15.02
C LEU A 34 42.18 -27.24 13.80
N SER A 35 42.80 -28.31 13.29
CA SER A 35 42.34 -29.00 12.07
C SER A 35 40.90 -29.47 12.18
N PHE A 36 40.52 -30.05 13.32
CA PHE A 36 39.15 -30.46 13.58
C PHE A 36 38.16 -29.29 13.47
N ILE A 37 38.52 -28.13 14.02
CA ILE A 37 37.68 -26.92 14.00
C ILE A 37 37.48 -26.43 12.57
N PHE A 38 38.54 -26.34 11.78
CA PHE A 38 38.41 -25.90 10.39
C PHE A 38 37.66 -26.92 9.51
N THR A 39 37.87 -28.22 9.71
CA THR A 39 37.17 -29.28 8.97
C THR A 39 35.65 -29.19 9.14
N MET A 40 35.15 -28.76 10.31
CA MET A 40 33.72 -28.50 10.51
C MET A 40 33.31 -27.07 10.14
N ALA A 41 34.14 -26.06 10.40
CA ALA A 41 33.79 -24.66 10.20
C ALA A 41 33.69 -24.28 8.72
N VAL A 42 34.58 -24.79 7.87
CA VAL A 42 34.57 -24.52 6.42
C VAL A 42 33.24 -24.93 5.77
N PRO A 43 32.75 -26.19 5.90
CA PRO A 43 31.47 -26.57 5.31
C PRO A 43 30.28 -25.85 5.95
N ILE A 44 30.29 -25.59 7.26
CA ILE A 44 29.22 -24.83 7.94
C ILE A 44 29.13 -23.40 7.37
N MET A 45 30.28 -22.74 7.13
CA MET A 45 30.32 -21.40 6.56
C MET A 45 29.79 -21.38 5.12
N TRP A 46 30.18 -22.33 4.28
CA TRP A 46 29.65 -22.45 2.93
C TRP A 46 28.14 -22.73 2.91
N PHE A 47 27.66 -23.53 3.86
CA PHE A 47 26.22 -23.74 4.05
C PHE A 47 25.49 -22.44 4.44
N MET A 48 26.04 -21.65 5.36
CA MET A 48 25.47 -20.35 5.75
C MET A 48 25.42 -19.37 4.56
N VAL A 49 26.47 -19.30 3.74
CA VAL A 49 26.48 -18.48 2.51
C VAL A 49 25.33 -18.87 1.59
N PHE A 50 25.09 -20.17 1.41
CA PHE A 50 23.99 -20.68 0.61
C PHE A 50 22.62 -20.27 1.17
N VAL A 51 22.41 -20.39 2.49
CA VAL A 51 21.16 -19.98 3.14
C VAL A 51 20.91 -18.48 3.01
N ILE A 52 21.93 -17.64 3.21
CA ILE A 52 21.84 -16.18 3.04
C ILE A 52 21.50 -15.81 1.59
N TRP A 53 22.09 -16.51 0.62
CA TRP A 53 21.79 -16.31 -0.79
C TRP A 53 20.32 -16.63 -1.13
N ILE A 54 19.81 -17.78 -0.66
CA ILE A 54 18.41 -18.16 -0.87
C ILE A 54 17.45 -17.18 -0.18
N ALA A 55 17.78 -16.72 1.03
CA ALA A 55 16.97 -15.73 1.75
C ALA A 55 16.87 -14.41 0.97
N GLN A 56 17.99 -13.94 0.40
CA GLN A 56 18.01 -12.73 -0.44
C GLN A 56 17.26 -12.95 -1.76
N LEU A 57 17.42 -14.10 -2.40
CA LEU A 57 16.68 -14.45 -3.62
C LEU A 57 15.16 -14.50 -3.37
N ALA A 58 14.74 -15.02 -2.22
CA ALA A 58 13.34 -15.04 -1.82
C ALA A 58 12.81 -13.61 -1.56
N ALA A 59 13.59 -12.76 -0.87
CA ALA A 59 13.23 -11.36 -0.66
C ALA A 59 13.11 -10.59 -1.99
N ASP A 60 14.04 -10.80 -2.93
CA ASP A 60 14.01 -10.17 -4.26
C ASP A 60 12.77 -10.61 -5.07
N ARG A 61 12.32 -11.86 -4.92
CA ARG A 61 11.08 -12.36 -5.54
C ARG A 61 9.82 -11.82 -4.88
N ASN A 62 9.81 -11.72 -3.55
CA ASN A 62 8.64 -11.27 -2.80
C ASN A 62 8.43 -9.74 -2.88
N HIS A 63 9.52 -8.98 -3.04
CA HIS A 63 9.47 -7.52 -3.25
C HIS A 63 9.16 -7.11 -4.70
N GLY A 64 9.17 -8.06 -5.66
CA GLY A 64 8.82 -7.80 -7.06
C GLY A 64 7.33 -7.96 -7.41
N ALA A 65 6.52 -8.52 -6.51
CA ALA A 65 5.12 -8.84 -6.77
C ALA A 65 4.12 -7.78 -6.24
N ASP A 66 4.50 -6.95 -5.26
CA ASP A 66 3.54 -6.06 -4.56
C ASP A 66 3.97 -4.58 -4.52
N HIS A 67 5.10 -4.24 -5.13
CA HIS A 67 5.54 -2.85 -5.29
C HIS A 67 5.93 -2.55 -6.74
N SER A 68 4.97 -2.71 -7.65
CA SER A 68 4.87 -1.82 -8.81
C SER A 68 4.32 -0.46 -8.36
N HIS A 69 4.94 0.14 -7.35
CA HIS A 69 5.02 1.59 -7.29
C HIS A 69 6.36 1.90 -7.92
N ASP A 70 6.31 2.37 -9.17
CA ASP A 70 7.41 3.09 -9.81
C ASP A 70 7.77 4.31 -8.93
N GLU A 71 8.45 4.10 -7.81
CA GLU A 71 9.32 5.14 -7.25
C GLU A 71 10.58 5.20 -8.10
N LYS A 72 10.38 5.57 -9.38
CA LYS A 72 11.36 6.39 -10.06
C LYS A 72 11.52 7.64 -9.19
N LYS A 73 12.58 7.65 -8.38
CA LYS A 73 13.31 8.88 -8.09
C LYS A 73 13.88 9.42 -9.41
N ASN A 74 13.00 9.91 -10.29
CA ASN A 74 13.35 10.80 -11.38
C ASN A 74 12.65 12.12 -11.08
N ASN A 75 13.49 13.09 -10.78
CA ASN A 75 13.21 14.46 -10.37
C ASN A 75 12.51 15.31 -11.44
N GLU A 76 11.74 14.75 -12.37
CA GLU A 76 11.09 15.49 -13.45
C GLU A 76 9.99 14.61 -14.06
N LEU A 77 8.78 14.67 -13.50
CA LEU A 77 7.60 14.30 -14.29
C LEU A 77 7.55 15.28 -15.47
N THR A 78 7.53 14.74 -16.69
CA THR A 78 7.46 15.59 -17.89
C THR A 78 6.14 16.36 -17.84
N GLU A 79 6.19 17.67 -18.06
CA GLU A 79 5.06 18.63 -17.96
C GLU A 79 3.75 18.16 -18.63
N LYS A 80 3.88 17.31 -19.66
CA LYS A 80 2.79 16.65 -20.38
C LYS A 80 1.99 15.67 -19.51
N GLU A 81 2.66 14.86 -18.69
CA GLU A 81 2.00 13.88 -17.81
C GLU A 81 1.22 14.60 -16.70
N ILE A 82 1.81 15.64 -16.10
CA ILE A 82 1.16 16.48 -15.08
C ILE A 82 -0.11 17.13 -15.65
N THR A 83 -0.06 17.63 -16.89
CA THR A 83 -1.21 18.26 -17.54
C THR A 83 -2.33 17.26 -17.80
N THR A 84 -2.00 16.03 -18.24
CA THR A 84 -2.99 14.97 -18.43
C THR A 84 -3.65 14.54 -17.12
N TYR A 85 -2.87 14.36 -16.04
CA TYR A 85 -3.43 14.05 -14.72
C TYR A 85 -4.29 15.18 -14.18
N LYS A 86 -3.88 16.45 -14.37
CA LYS A 86 -4.67 17.62 -13.96
C LYS A 86 -6.01 17.68 -14.71
N LEU A 87 -6.01 17.47 -16.03
CA LEU A 87 -7.24 17.44 -16.83
C LEU A 87 -8.17 16.29 -16.44
N GLY A 88 -7.62 15.11 -16.15
CA GLY A 88 -8.39 13.97 -15.65
C GLY A 88 -9.06 14.28 -14.31
N LEU A 89 -8.30 14.81 -13.35
CA LEU A 89 -8.83 15.21 -12.04
C LEU A 89 -9.88 16.33 -12.15
N GLU A 90 -9.67 17.30 -13.03
CA GLU A 90 -10.58 18.43 -13.23
C GLU A 90 -11.92 17.96 -13.81
N LYS A 91 -11.88 17.01 -14.76
CA LYS A 91 -13.09 16.36 -15.28
C LYS A 91 -13.81 15.56 -14.21
N ASP A 92 -13.09 14.70 -13.48
CA ASP A 92 -13.71 13.86 -12.45
C ASP A 92 -14.29 14.69 -11.30
N LEU A 93 -13.67 15.83 -10.97
CA LEU A 93 -14.19 16.77 -9.98
C LEU A 93 -15.46 17.48 -10.48
N SER A 94 -15.53 17.84 -11.77
CA SER A 94 -16.74 18.40 -12.40
C SER A 94 -17.88 17.39 -12.38
N ASP A 95 -17.61 16.15 -12.78
CA ASP A 95 -18.63 15.10 -12.83
C ASP A 95 -19.23 14.83 -11.43
N VAL A 96 -18.41 14.86 -10.38
CA VAL A 96 -18.87 14.72 -8.98
C VAL A 96 -19.67 15.94 -8.52
N HIS A 97 -19.29 17.15 -8.93
CA HIS A 97 -20.02 18.37 -8.58
C HIS A 97 -21.42 18.38 -9.19
N ASP A 98 -21.52 18.04 -10.48
CA ASP A 98 -22.80 18.01 -11.20
C ASP A 98 -23.75 16.95 -10.63
N ALA A 99 -23.23 15.75 -10.32
CA ALA A 99 -24.02 14.70 -9.67
C ALA A 99 -24.53 15.13 -8.28
N LYS A 100 -23.69 15.82 -7.49
CA LYS A 100 -24.07 16.33 -6.17
C LYS A 100 -25.13 17.42 -6.25
N ASP A 101 -25.06 18.30 -7.24
CA ASP A 101 -26.04 19.38 -7.43
C ASP A 101 -27.40 18.83 -7.90
N GLU A 102 -27.40 17.78 -8.72
CA GLU A 102 -28.62 17.06 -9.11
C GLU A 102 -29.30 16.42 -7.88
N GLU A 103 -28.53 15.70 -7.04
CA GLU A 103 -29.05 15.09 -5.81
C GLU A 103 -29.59 16.14 -4.83
N ILE A 104 -28.89 17.27 -4.65
CA ILE A 104 -29.36 18.37 -3.79
C ILE A 104 -30.68 18.93 -4.31
N THR A 105 -30.83 19.08 -5.62
CA THR A 105 -32.06 19.59 -6.23
C THR A 105 -33.22 18.62 -6.04
N HIS A 106 -32.97 17.31 -6.24
CA HIS A 106 -33.95 16.26 -5.98
C HIS A 106 -34.42 16.26 -4.52
N LEU A 107 -33.49 16.27 -3.57
CA LEU A 107 -33.79 16.27 -2.14
C LEU A 107 -34.55 17.53 -1.71
N LYS A 108 -34.23 18.71 -2.27
CA LYS A 108 -34.98 19.95 -2.00
C LYS A 108 -36.43 19.84 -2.45
N ASN A 109 -36.68 19.30 -3.63
CA ASN A 109 -38.04 19.09 -4.14
C ASN A 109 -38.83 18.09 -3.26
N GLU A 110 -38.17 17.03 -2.78
CA GLU A 110 -38.80 16.06 -1.89
C GLU A 110 -39.16 16.68 -0.53
N ILE A 111 -38.27 17.48 0.05
CA ILE A 111 -38.53 18.23 1.29
C ILE A 111 -39.72 19.18 1.12
N GLU A 112 -39.78 19.91 0.00
CA GLU A 112 -40.89 20.82 -0.28
C GLU A 112 -42.23 20.07 -0.38
N ASN A 113 -42.25 18.98 -1.14
CA ASN A 113 -43.44 18.14 -1.28
C ASN A 113 -43.90 17.55 0.07
N LEU A 114 -42.97 17.03 0.87
CA LEU A 114 -43.25 16.52 2.21
C LEU A 114 -43.80 17.61 3.13
N LYS A 115 -43.24 18.83 3.07
CA LYS A 115 -43.73 19.98 3.84
C LYS A 115 -45.19 20.32 3.47
N THR A 116 -45.51 20.41 2.18
CA THR A 116 -46.88 20.63 1.72
C THR A 116 -47.83 19.53 2.20
N LYS A 117 -47.40 18.27 2.17
CA LYS A 117 -48.20 17.14 2.65
C LYS A 117 -48.52 17.26 4.16
N VAL A 118 -47.52 17.61 4.97
CA VAL A 118 -47.70 17.82 6.42
C VAL A 118 -48.64 18.99 6.71
N GLU A 119 -48.54 20.08 5.96
CA GLU A 119 -49.44 21.23 6.10
C GLU A 119 -50.90 20.84 5.78
N ILE A 120 -51.12 20.05 4.72
CA ILE A 120 -52.46 19.52 4.37
C ILE A 120 -53.02 18.60 5.46
N GLU A 121 -52.20 17.70 6.01
CA GLU A 121 -52.61 16.81 7.10
C GLU A 121 -52.97 17.59 8.37
N THR A 122 -52.20 18.63 8.69
CA THR A 122 -52.46 19.54 9.81
C THR A 122 -53.78 20.29 9.61
N ILE A 123 -53.99 20.92 8.45
CA ILE A 123 -55.24 21.62 8.12
C ILE A 123 -56.44 20.67 8.19
N ARG A 124 -56.29 19.43 7.73
CA ARG A 124 -57.36 18.42 7.79
C ARG A 124 -57.73 18.09 9.24
N ALA A 125 -56.75 17.95 10.12
CA ALA A 125 -56.98 17.69 11.54
C ALA A 125 -57.70 18.87 12.23
N GLU A 126 -57.27 20.11 11.92
CA GLU A 126 -57.91 21.32 12.43
C GLU A 126 -59.37 21.45 11.98
N ILE A 127 -59.65 21.22 10.68
CA ILE A 127 -61.02 21.23 10.14
C ILE A 127 -61.89 20.16 10.83
N TYR A 128 -61.36 18.95 11.04
CA TYR A 128 -62.10 17.88 11.71
C TYR A 128 -62.47 18.27 13.15
N ASN A 129 -61.54 18.86 13.90
CA ASN A 129 -61.78 19.33 15.26
C ASN A 129 -62.82 20.45 15.29
N LEU A 130 -62.69 21.45 14.41
CA LEU A 130 -63.66 22.54 14.29
C LEU A 130 -65.07 22.03 13.97
N LYS A 131 -65.19 21.02 13.10
CA LYS A 131 -66.49 20.40 12.76
C LYS A 131 -67.11 19.69 13.95
N MET A 132 -66.32 18.96 14.74
CA MET A 132 -66.79 18.30 15.96
C MET A 132 -67.32 19.31 16.99
N LEU A 133 -66.62 20.42 17.19
CA LEU A 133 -67.06 21.50 18.08
C LEU A 133 -68.34 22.17 17.60
N ALA A 134 -68.51 22.34 16.29
CA ALA A 134 -69.73 22.91 15.71
C ALA A 134 -70.96 21.99 15.83
N GLN A 135 -70.77 20.66 15.85
CA GLN A 135 -71.88 19.69 16.03
C GLN A 135 -72.32 19.51 17.48
N GLN A 136 -71.52 19.94 18.46
CA GLN A 136 -71.84 19.89 19.89
C GLN A 136 -72.64 21.11 20.39
N LYS A 137 -72.97 22.05 19.50
CA LYS A 137 -73.69 23.30 19.80
C LYS A 137 -75.08 23.27 19.17
#